data_AF-Q9BRQ3-F1
#
_entry.id   AF-Q9BRQ3-F1
#
_cell.length_a   1.000
_cell.length_b   1.000
_cell.length_c   1.000
_cell.angle_alpha   90.00
_cell.angle_beta   90.00
_cell.angle_gamma   90.00
#
_symmetry.space_group_name_H-M   'P 1'
#
loop_
_entity.id
_entity.type
_entity.pdbx_description
1 polymer ?
#
loop_
_entity_poly.entity_id
_entity_poly.type
_entity_poly.pdbx_seq_one_letter_code
_entity_poly.pdbx_strand_id
1 'polypeptide(L)'
;MDPEVTLLLQCPGGGLPQEQIQAELSPAHDRRPLPGGDEAITAIWETRLKAQPWLFDAPKFRLHSATLAPIGSRGPQLLLRLGLTSYRDFLGTNWSSSAAWLRQQGATDWGDTQAYLADPLGVGAALATADDFLVFLRRSRQVAEAPGLVDVPGGHPEPQALCPGGSPQHQDLAGQLVVHELFSSVLQEICDEVNLPLLTLSQPLLLGIARNETSAGRASAEFYVQCSLTSEQVRKHYLSGGPEAHESTGIFFVETQNVQRLLETEMWAELCPSAKGAIILYNRVQGSPTGAALGSPALLPPL
;
A
#
# COMPACT_ATOMS: atom_id res chain seq x y z
N MET A 1 -9.87 5.80 -17.44
CA MET A 1 -8.88 5.44 -16.41
C MET A 1 -8.95 6.51 -15.34
N ASP A 2 -8.91 6.14 -14.06
CA ASP A 2 -8.97 7.07 -12.95
C ASP A 2 -7.65 7.87 -12.85
N PRO A 3 -7.66 9.21 -12.95
CA PRO A 3 -6.44 10.01 -12.97
C PRO A 3 -5.72 10.06 -11.62
N GLU A 4 -6.36 9.66 -10.52
CA GLU A 4 -5.78 9.68 -9.18
C GLU A 4 -4.87 8.48 -8.93
N VAL A 5 -4.96 7.44 -9.77
CA VAL A 5 -4.27 6.17 -9.57
C VAL A 5 -3.57 5.72 -10.84
N THR A 6 -2.25 5.49 -10.74
CA THR A 6 -1.48 4.85 -11.81
C THR A 6 -0.94 3.50 -11.35
N LEU A 7 -0.97 2.50 -12.22
CA LEU A 7 -0.36 1.20 -11.91
C LEU A 7 1.11 1.23 -12.30
N LEU A 8 2.00 1.03 -11.34
CA LEU A 8 3.44 0.89 -11.57
C LEU A 8 3.79 -0.55 -11.95
N LEU A 9 3.11 -1.52 -11.33
CA LEU A 9 3.40 -2.94 -11.46
C LEU A 9 2.11 -3.75 -11.41
N GLN A 10 1.97 -4.74 -12.30
CA GLN A 10 0.97 -5.79 -12.24
C GLN A 10 1.70 -7.14 -12.22
N CYS A 11 1.53 -7.93 -11.16
CA CYS A 11 2.23 -9.20 -11.00
C CYS A 11 1.64 -10.31 -11.92
N PRO A 12 2.48 -11.25 -12.40
CA PRO A 12 2.01 -12.40 -13.16
C PRO A 12 1.44 -13.50 -12.25
N GLY A 13 0.84 -14.53 -12.85
CA GLY A 13 0.57 -15.81 -12.18
C GLY A 13 -0.46 -15.78 -11.06
N GLY A 14 -1.35 -14.78 -11.02
CA GLY A 14 -2.29 -14.59 -9.91
C GLY A 14 -1.68 -13.83 -8.72
N GLY A 15 -0.45 -13.34 -8.83
CA GLY A 15 0.26 -12.67 -7.74
C GLY A 15 1.47 -13.46 -7.28
N LEU A 16 2.46 -12.75 -6.74
CA LEU A 16 3.74 -13.35 -6.36
C LEU A 16 3.77 -13.66 -4.85
N PRO A 17 4.14 -14.89 -4.44
CA PRO A 17 4.40 -15.20 -3.04
C PRO A 17 5.76 -14.63 -2.60
N GLN A 18 5.98 -14.60 -1.28
CA GLN A 18 7.15 -14.00 -0.65
C GLN A 18 8.48 -14.52 -1.23
N GLU A 19 8.59 -15.83 -1.48
CA GLU A 19 9.81 -16.51 -1.91
C GLU A 19 10.23 -16.14 -3.35
N GLN A 20 9.33 -15.55 -4.14
CA GLN A 20 9.61 -15.14 -5.52
C GLN A 20 10.06 -13.68 -5.63
N ILE A 21 10.23 -12.98 -4.51
CA ILE A 21 10.57 -11.55 -4.48
C ILE A 21 11.94 -11.36 -3.83
N GLN A 22 12.74 -10.48 -4.43
CA GLN A 22 13.98 -9.97 -3.85
C GLN A 22 13.85 -8.48 -3.57
N ALA A 23 14.50 -8.02 -2.52
CA ALA A 23 14.69 -6.60 -2.26
C ALA A 23 16.18 -6.24 -2.23
N GLU A 24 16.49 -5.08 -2.79
CA GLU A 24 17.77 -4.40 -2.70
C GLU A 24 17.55 -3.10 -1.92
N LEU A 25 17.89 -3.11 -0.63
CA LEU A 25 17.86 -1.91 0.21
C LEU A 25 19.22 -1.21 0.13
N SER A 26 19.26 0.03 -0.37
CA SER A 26 20.51 0.76 -0.60
C SER A 26 20.33 2.28 -0.46
N PRO A 27 21.30 3.02 0.08
CA PRO A 27 21.25 4.49 0.12
C PRO A 27 21.29 5.11 -1.28
N ALA A 28 21.70 4.35 -2.31
CA ALA A 28 21.56 4.76 -3.70
C ALA A 28 20.09 4.98 -4.11
N HIS A 29 19.16 4.36 -3.39
CA HIS A 29 17.72 4.45 -3.62
C HIS A 29 17.02 5.45 -2.68
N ASP A 30 17.76 6.20 -1.88
CA ASP A 30 17.20 7.25 -1.03
C ASP A 30 16.83 8.50 -1.86
N ARG A 31 15.97 9.33 -1.28
CA ARG A 31 15.63 10.65 -1.81
C ARG A 31 16.91 11.48 -1.99
N ARG A 32 16.99 12.26 -3.07
CA ARG A 32 18.08 13.24 -3.26
C ARG A 32 17.86 14.45 -2.35
N PRO A 33 18.92 15.09 -1.81
CA PRO A 33 18.79 16.36 -1.11
C PRO A 33 18.08 17.40 -1.97
N LEU A 34 17.23 18.24 -1.37
CA LEU A 34 16.52 19.28 -2.12
C LEU A 34 17.51 20.31 -2.73
N PRO A 35 17.22 20.90 -3.91
CA PRO A 35 18.12 21.86 -4.56
C PRO A 35 18.55 23.05 -3.69
N GLY A 36 17.67 23.49 -2.78
CA GLY A 36 17.93 24.57 -1.83
C GLY A 36 18.34 24.12 -0.42
N GLY A 37 18.58 22.83 -0.23
CA GLY A 37 18.84 22.21 1.07
C GLY A 37 17.59 21.69 1.80
N ASP A 38 17.79 20.70 2.66
CA ASP A 38 16.73 20.01 3.41
C ASP A 38 16.25 20.82 4.64
N GLU A 39 16.79 22.03 4.87
CA GLU A 39 16.32 22.98 5.88
C GLU A 39 14.84 23.34 5.67
N ALA A 40 14.36 23.32 4.42
CA ALA A 40 12.95 23.50 4.11
C ALA A 40 12.06 22.42 4.76
N ILE A 41 12.52 21.16 4.77
CA ILE A 41 11.82 20.04 5.42
C ILE A 41 11.81 20.25 6.93
N THR A 42 12.95 20.65 7.52
CA THR A 42 13.04 20.99 8.95
C THR A 42 12.06 22.09 9.33
N ALA A 43 11.98 23.18 8.56
CA ALA A 43 11.09 24.30 8.85
C ALA A 43 9.60 23.90 8.80
N ILE A 44 9.20 23.07 7.83
CA ILE A 44 7.83 22.52 7.74
C ILE A 44 7.52 21.67 8.96
N TRP A 45 8.43 20.77 9.34
CA TRP A 45 8.28 19.90 10.50
C TRP A 45 8.15 20.68 11.81
N GLU A 46 9.02 21.64 12.06
CA GLU A 46 8.95 22.51 13.25
C GLU A 46 7.63 23.29 13.31
N THR A 47 7.17 23.82 12.18
CA THR A 47 5.89 24.52 12.09
C THR A 47 4.73 23.59 12.45
N ARG A 48 4.77 22.34 11.96
CA ARG A 48 3.75 21.35 12.27
C ARG A 48 3.75 20.94 13.74
N LEU A 49 4.92 20.67 14.33
CA LEU A 49 5.05 20.31 15.74
C LEU A 49 4.55 21.42 16.68
N LYS A 50 4.73 22.69 16.32
CA LYS A 50 4.16 23.81 17.09
C LYS A 50 2.63 23.78 17.14
N ALA A 51 1.98 23.29 16.09
CA ALA A 51 0.52 23.17 16.03
C ALA A 51 0.01 21.82 16.58
N GLN A 52 0.78 20.75 16.39
CA GLN A 52 0.42 19.37 16.75
C GLN A 52 1.61 18.69 17.46
N PRO A 53 1.89 19.05 18.73
CA PRO A 53 3.10 18.61 19.45
C PRO A 53 3.11 17.11 19.80
N TRP A 54 2.00 16.40 19.60
CA TRP A 54 1.90 14.96 19.78
C TRP A 54 2.39 14.14 18.58
N LEU A 55 2.69 14.78 17.45
CA LEU A 55 3.27 14.08 16.30
C LEU A 55 4.69 13.61 16.63
N PHE A 56 5.04 12.43 16.15
CA PHE A 56 6.38 11.88 16.21
C PHE A 56 6.85 11.48 14.80
N ASP A 57 8.15 11.50 14.57
CA ASP A 57 8.74 11.00 13.32
C ASP A 57 8.95 9.48 13.41
N ALA A 58 8.86 8.79 12.28
CA ALA A 58 9.05 7.35 12.17
C ALA A 58 9.73 7.01 10.84
N PRO A 59 10.68 6.06 10.82
CA PRO A 59 11.33 5.62 9.59
C PRO A 59 10.35 4.83 8.71
N LYS A 60 10.50 4.94 7.39
CA LYS A 60 9.69 4.24 6.38
C LYS A 60 10.59 3.71 5.26
N PHE A 61 10.16 2.63 4.60
CA PHE A 61 10.80 2.22 3.35
C PHE A 61 10.43 3.19 2.24
N ARG A 62 11.39 3.55 1.38
CA ARG A 62 11.17 4.34 0.16
C ARG A 62 11.16 3.44 -1.06
N LEU A 63 10.14 3.52 -1.91
CA LEU A 63 10.17 2.80 -3.19
C LEU A 63 10.91 3.62 -4.25
N HIS A 64 12.02 3.09 -4.75
CA HIS A 64 12.71 3.68 -5.91
C HIS A 64 12.18 3.09 -7.23
N SER A 65 12.16 1.76 -7.34
CA SER A 65 11.67 1.07 -8.55
C SER A 65 11.34 -0.39 -8.28
N ALA A 66 10.56 -1.00 -9.16
CA ALA A 66 10.27 -2.42 -9.16
C ALA A 66 10.49 -2.99 -10.57
N THR A 67 11.19 -4.12 -10.69
CA THR A 67 11.49 -4.74 -11.99
C THR A 67 11.09 -6.21 -11.99
N LEU A 68 10.16 -6.58 -12.88
CA LEU A 68 9.79 -7.97 -13.10
C LEU A 68 10.84 -8.70 -13.94
N ALA A 69 11.05 -9.97 -13.61
CA ALA A 69 11.75 -10.89 -14.49
C ALA A 69 10.89 -11.20 -15.74
N PRO A 70 11.51 -11.68 -16.84
CA PRO A 70 10.77 -12.16 -18.01
C PRO A 70 9.73 -13.22 -17.62
N ILE A 71 8.52 -13.12 -18.17
CA ILE A 71 7.43 -14.07 -17.86
C ILE A 71 7.88 -15.49 -18.21
N GLY A 72 7.73 -16.42 -17.26
CA GLY A 72 8.12 -17.83 -17.41
C GLY A 72 9.59 -18.15 -17.06
N SER A 73 10.38 -17.16 -16.62
CA SER A 73 11.72 -17.41 -16.08
C SER A 73 11.70 -18.31 -14.84
N ARG A 74 12.82 -18.98 -14.55
CA ARG A 74 13.05 -19.64 -13.25
C ARG A 74 13.80 -18.70 -12.31
N GLY A 75 13.48 -18.77 -11.03
CA GLY A 75 14.14 -17.98 -9.97
C GLY A 75 13.25 -16.86 -9.44
N PRO A 76 13.84 -15.82 -8.82
CA PRO A 76 13.12 -14.64 -8.38
C PRO A 76 12.42 -13.94 -9.55
N GLN A 77 11.14 -13.60 -9.35
CA GLN A 77 10.29 -13.01 -10.37
C GLN A 77 10.19 -11.49 -10.27
N LEU A 78 10.59 -10.90 -9.14
CA LEU A 78 10.53 -9.46 -8.89
C LEU A 78 11.74 -8.99 -8.07
N LEU A 79 12.35 -7.88 -8.50
CA LEU A 79 13.32 -7.13 -7.71
C LEU A 79 12.73 -5.78 -7.30
N LEU A 80 12.62 -5.55 -5.99
CA LEU A 80 12.26 -4.29 -5.38
C LEU A 80 13.52 -3.51 -5.03
N ARG A 81 13.68 -2.29 -5.56
CA ARG A 81 14.75 -1.37 -5.17
C ARG A 81 14.21 -0.38 -4.16
N LEU A 82 14.72 -0.46 -2.95
CA LEU A 82 14.23 0.29 -1.80
C LEU A 82 15.33 1.16 -1.21
N GLY A 83 14.94 2.33 -0.72
CA GLY A 83 15.72 3.18 0.16
C GLY A 83 15.05 3.33 1.52
N LEU A 84 15.52 4.28 2.32
CA LEU A 84 14.91 4.69 3.58
C LEU A 84 14.44 6.15 3.47
N THR A 85 13.35 6.45 4.17
CA THR A 85 12.81 7.79 4.34
C THR A 85 12.14 7.91 5.72
N SER A 86 11.41 8.99 5.98
CA SER A 86 10.69 9.16 7.24
C SER A 86 9.36 9.90 7.05
N TYR A 87 8.52 9.85 8.08
CA TYR A 87 7.26 10.59 8.13
C TYR A 87 7.48 12.10 8.03
N ARG A 88 8.54 12.62 8.67
CA ARG A 88 8.97 14.02 8.54
C ARG A 88 9.28 14.40 7.10
N ASP A 89 10.05 13.59 6.38
CA ASP A 89 10.42 13.84 4.99
C ASP A 89 9.20 13.78 4.07
N PHE A 90 8.27 12.86 4.31
CA PHE A 90 6.98 12.80 3.60
C PHE A 90 6.18 14.10 3.76
N LEU A 91 6.05 14.62 4.99
CA LEU A 91 5.34 15.88 5.23
C LEU A 91 6.03 17.09 4.58
N GLY A 92 7.36 17.07 4.51
CA GLY A 92 8.14 18.13 3.89
C GLY A 92 8.20 18.10 2.36
N THR A 93 7.83 16.97 1.74
CA THR A 93 7.97 16.76 0.27
C THR A 93 6.65 16.40 -0.38
N ASN A 94 6.19 15.15 -0.31
CA ASN A 94 4.95 14.67 -0.93
C ASN A 94 3.72 15.45 -0.47
N TRP A 95 3.62 15.76 0.82
CA TRP A 95 2.49 16.50 1.40
C TRP A 95 2.67 18.03 1.37
N SER A 96 3.78 18.51 0.81
CA SER A 96 4.04 19.94 0.67
C SER A 96 3.15 20.54 -0.41
N SER A 97 2.71 21.79 -0.23
CA SER A 97 2.04 22.56 -1.28
C SER A 97 2.92 22.74 -2.54
N SER A 98 4.24 22.55 -2.40
CA SER A 98 5.22 22.67 -3.48
C SER A 98 5.57 21.33 -4.14
N ALA A 99 4.85 20.23 -3.83
CA ALA A 99 5.18 18.89 -4.34
C ALA A 99 5.22 18.83 -5.89
N ALA A 100 4.30 19.51 -6.58
CA ALA A 100 4.30 19.55 -8.05
C ALA A 100 5.57 20.23 -8.62
N TRP A 101 6.07 21.27 -7.96
CA TRP A 101 7.32 21.92 -8.34
C TRP A 101 8.53 21.01 -8.10
N LEU A 102 8.55 20.27 -6.97
CA LEU A 102 9.58 19.26 -6.71
C LEU A 102 9.60 18.17 -7.79
N ARG A 103 8.43 17.71 -8.27
CA ARG A 103 8.35 16.76 -9.38
C ARG A 103 8.94 17.32 -10.67
N GLN A 104 8.63 18.58 -10.99
CA GLN A 104 9.17 19.25 -12.18
C GLN A 104 10.70 19.43 -12.10
N GLN A 105 11.22 19.83 -10.94
CA GLN A 105 12.66 19.95 -10.72
C GLN A 105 13.35 18.59 -10.79
N GLY A 106 12.79 17.55 -10.17
CA GLY A 106 13.34 16.19 -10.25
C GLY A 106 13.45 15.69 -11.69
N ALA A 107 12.44 15.94 -12.52
CA ALA A 107 12.50 15.62 -13.94
C ALA A 107 13.59 16.39 -14.70
N THR A 108 13.85 17.64 -14.32
CA THR A 108 14.86 18.50 -14.97
C THR A 108 16.28 18.08 -14.58
N ASP A 109 16.52 17.83 -13.28
CA ASP A 109 17.86 17.61 -12.73
C ASP A 109 18.30 16.14 -12.86
N TRP A 110 17.35 15.20 -12.75
CA TRP A 110 17.63 13.76 -12.65
C TRP A 110 16.91 12.91 -13.69
N GLY A 111 16.00 13.49 -14.49
CA GLY A 111 15.11 12.71 -15.35
C GLY A 111 14.12 11.83 -14.58
N ASP A 112 13.88 12.13 -13.30
CA ASP A 112 13.01 11.36 -12.41
C ASP A 112 12.11 12.31 -11.59
N THR A 113 10.80 12.25 -11.81
CA THR A 113 9.83 13.09 -11.09
C THR A 113 9.78 12.82 -9.60
N GLN A 114 10.30 11.69 -9.12
CA GLN A 114 10.27 11.30 -7.72
C GLN A 114 11.60 11.53 -6.99
N ALA A 115 12.64 12.03 -7.68
CA ALA A 115 13.99 12.16 -7.14
C ALA A 115 14.07 12.95 -5.82
N TYR A 116 13.24 14.00 -5.70
CA TYR A 116 13.16 14.88 -4.53
C TYR A 116 11.99 14.57 -3.58
N LEU A 117 11.28 13.45 -3.80
CA LEU A 117 10.15 13.03 -2.97
C LEU A 117 10.53 11.89 -2.03
N ALA A 118 9.95 11.93 -0.83
CA ALA A 118 10.15 10.90 0.18
C ALA A 118 9.62 9.53 -0.28
N ASP A 119 8.45 9.52 -0.92
CA ASP A 119 7.80 8.32 -1.48
C ASP A 119 7.80 7.10 -0.52
N PRO A 120 7.25 7.25 0.70
CA PRO A 120 7.12 6.13 1.62
C PRO A 120 6.22 5.05 1.01
N LEU A 121 6.69 3.81 1.01
CA LEU A 121 5.97 2.65 0.51
C LEU A 121 4.86 2.25 1.49
N GLY A 122 3.61 2.30 1.04
CA GLY A 122 2.47 1.73 1.77
C GLY A 122 2.27 0.24 1.45
N VAL A 123 1.44 -0.42 2.25
CA VAL A 123 0.89 -1.76 1.99
C VAL A 123 -0.63 -1.72 2.12
N GLY A 124 -1.34 -2.46 1.28
CA GLY A 124 -2.80 -2.60 1.32
C GLY A 124 -3.24 -4.00 0.94
N ALA A 125 -4.43 -4.42 1.38
CA ALA A 125 -4.94 -5.78 1.16
C ALA A 125 -6.35 -5.82 0.56
N ALA A 126 -6.49 -6.48 -0.59
CA ALA A 126 -7.76 -7.07 -1.00
C ALA A 126 -8.02 -8.32 -0.14
N LEU A 127 -8.64 -8.12 1.02
CA LEU A 127 -8.96 -9.17 2.00
C LEU A 127 -10.28 -9.85 1.62
N ALA A 128 -10.23 -11.12 1.25
CA ALA A 128 -11.39 -11.94 0.91
C ALA A 128 -11.86 -12.80 2.09
N THR A 129 -13.18 -12.91 2.28
CA THR A 129 -13.80 -13.79 3.29
C THR A 129 -14.12 -15.17 2.73
N ALA A 130 -14.45 -16.13 3.59
CA ALA A 130 -14.79 -17.50 3.20
C ALA A 130 -16.10 -17.64 2.41
N ASP A 131 -16.94 -16.60 2.44
CA ASP A 131 -18.21 -16.46 1.71
C ASP A 131 -18.12 -15.47 0.54
N ASP A 132 -16.92 -15.27 0.00
CA ASP A 132 -16.65 -14.54 -1.26
C ASP A 132 -17.02 -13.04 -1.25
N PHE A 133 -16.75 -12.35 -0.14
CA PHE A 133 -16.78 -10.88 -0.05
C PHE A 133 -15.38 -10.28 0.11
N LEU A 134 -15.18 -9.07 -0.41
CA LEU A 134 -14.05 -8.23 -0.02
C LEU A 134 -14.41 -7.30 1.14
N VAL A 135 -13.46 -7.11 2.04
CA VAL A 135 -13.58 -6.26 3.24
C VAL A 135 -13.18 -4.81 2.92
N PHE A 136 -14.02 -3.85 3.33
CA PHE A 136 -13.77 -2.41 3.23
C PHE A 136 -13.96 -1.73 4.59
N LEU A 137 -13.21 -0.65 4.79
CA LEU A 137 -13.21 0.15 6.02
C LEU A 137 -13.60 1.60 5.72
N ARG A 138 -14.34 2.24 6.63
CA ARG A 138 -14.63 3.67 6.56
C ARG A 138 -13.63 4.44 7.41
N ARG A 139 -12.75 5.23 6.80
CA ARG A 139 -11.78 6.07 7.53
C ARG A 139 -12.50 7.09 8.41
N SER A 140 -11.93 7.40 9.58
CA SER A 140 -12.39 8.51 10.41
C SER A 140 -12.35 9.84 9.63
N ARG A 141 -13.20 10.80 10.00
CA ARG A 141 -13.16 12.17 9.43
C ARG A 141 -12.06 13.03 10.05
N GLN A 142 -11.35 12.52 11.05
CA GLN A 142 -10.35 13.26 11.82
C GLN A 142 -8.90 12.97 11.37
N VAL A 143 -8.71 12.00 10.47
CA VAL A 143 -7.40 11.63 9.93
C VAL A 143 -6.89 12.67 8.93
N ALA A 144 -5.58 12.78 8.78
CA ALA A 144 -4.96 13.77 7.89
C ALA A 144 -5.12 13.42 6.39
N GLU A 145 -5.00 12.13 6.04
CA GLU A 145 -5.09 11.66 4.65
C GLU A 145 -6.43 10.95 4.41
N ALA A 146 -7.12 11.34 3.33
CA ALA A 146 -8.39 10.75 2.89
C ALA A 146 -9.50 10.69 3.97
N PRO A 147 -9.83 11.81 4.66
CA PRO A 147 -10.80 11.79 5.76
C PRO A 147 -12.20 11.37 5.29
N GLY A 148 -12.80 10.39 5.97
CA GLY A 148 -14.15 9.91 5.67
C GLY A 148 -14.29 9.05 4.40
N LEU A 149 -13.20 8.82 3.66
CA LEU A 149 -13.22 7.94 2.49
C LEU A 149 -13.24 6.46 2.90
N VAL A 150 -13.59 5.62 1.94
CA VAL A 150 -13.49 4.17 2.04
C VAL A 150 -12.06 3.75 1.75
N ASP A 151 -11.54 2.83 2.56
CA ASP A 151 -10.22 2.23 2.41
C ASP A 151 -10.31 0.70 2.45
N VAL A 152 -9.17 0.06 2.19
CA VAL A 152 -8.92 -1.36 2.49
C VAL A 152 -7.97 -1.47 3.70
N PRO A 153 -7.89 -2.62 4.39
CA PRO A 153 -6.88 -2.82 5.43
C PRO A 153 -5.46 -2.61 4.89
N GLY A 154 -4.61 -1.93 5.67
CA GLY A 154 -3.26 -1.58 5.25
C GLY A 154 -2.62 -0.50 6.13
N GLY A 155 -1.41 -0.09 5.75
CA GLY A 155 -0.63 0.89 6.50
C GLY A 155 0.72 1.20 5.84
N HIS A 156 1.67 1.69 6.64
CA HIS A 156 3.02 2.06 6.16
C HIS A 156 4.09 1.40 7.02
N PRO A 157 4.68 0.27 6.58
CA PRO A 157 5.61 -0.51 7.40
C PRO A 157 6.83 0.29 7.84
N GLU A 158 7.28 0.01 9.06
CA GLU A 158 8.39 0.70 9.71
C GLU A 158 9.62 -0.21 9.78
N PRO A 159 10.76 0.16 9.17
CA PRO A 159 11.98 -0.67 9.18
C PRO A 159 12.50 -0.98 10.59
N GLN A 160 12.09 -0.22 11.61
CA GLN A 160 12.44 -0.47 13.01
C GLN A 160 11.96 -1.83 13.53
N ALA A 161 10.92 -2.43 12.94
CA ALA A 161 10.46 -3.78 13.28
C ALA A 161 11.57 -4.83 13.05
N LEU A 162 12.50 -4.55 12.12
CA LEU A 162 13.67 -5.37 11.84
C LEU A 162 14.91 -4.99 12.68
N CYS A 163 14.88 -3.86 13.38
CA CYS A 163 15.98 -3.36 14.21
C CYS A 163 15.49 -2.82 15.57
N PRO A 164 15.05 -3.69 16.50
CA PRO A 164 14.51 -3.25 17.78
C PRO A 164 15.53 -2.43 18.58
N GLY A 165 15.21 -1.15 18.87
CA GLY A 165 16.02 -0.26 19.71
C GLY A 165 17.15 0.50 18.98
N GLY A 166 17.25 0.40 17.65
CA GLY A 166 18.22 1.13 16.84
C GLY A 166 17.56 1.98 15.76
N SER A 167 18.31 2.95 15.20
CA SER A 167 17.92 3.60 13.96
C SER A 167 18.28 2.68 12.78
N PRO A 168 17.32 2.29 11.92
CA PRO A 168 17.58 1.36 10.85
C PRO A 168 18.61 1.92 9.87
N GLN A 169 19.64 1.14 9.54
CA GLN A 169 20.61 1.46 8.49
C GLN A 169 20.52 0.43 7.36
N HIS A 170 20.83 0.83 6.13
CA HIS A 170 20.72 -0.04 4.95
C HIS A 170 21.54 -1.33 5.07
N GLN A 171 22.73 -1.24 5.69
CA GLN A 171 23.64 -2.38 5.88
C GLN A 171 23.10 -3.44 6.86
N ASP A 172 22.19 -3.06 7.75
CA ASP A 172 21.66 -3.95 8.80
C ASP A 172 20.46 -4.78 8.29
N LEU A 173 19.92 -4.41 7.13
CA LEU A 173 18.64 -4.90 6.63
C LEU A 173 18.83 -5.72 5.36
N ALA A 174 19.10 -7.02 5.55
CA ALA A 174 19.19 -7.97 4.45
C ALA A 174 17.89 -7.97 3.63
N GLY A 175 18.00 -7.99 2.30
CA GLY A 175 16.84 -7.89 1.39
C GLY A 175 15.72 -8.90 1.68
N GLN A 176 16.05 -10.12 2.08
CA GLN A 176 15.04 -11.13 2.45
C GLN A 176 14.28 -10.78 3.72
N LEU A 177 14.91 -10.14 4.71
CA LEU A 177 14.23 -9.65 5.91
C LEU A 177 13.30 -8.48 5.58
N VAL A 178 13.70 -7.61 4.65
CA VAL A 178 12.84 -6.52 4.17
C VAL A 178 11.60 -7.07 3.48
N VAL A 179 11.74 -8.06 2.59
CA VAL A 179 10.58 -8.71 1.96
C VAL A 179 9.69 -9.37 3.01
N HIS A 180 10.26 -10.09 3.98
CA HIS A 180 9.51 -10.70 5.07
C HIS A 180 8.71 -9.66 5.87
N GLU A 181 9.29 -8.49 6.17
CA GLU A 181 8.61 -7.40 6.86
C GLU A 181 7.44 -6.84 6.05
N LEU A 182 7.60 -6.64 4.73
CA LEU A 182 6.51 -6.16 3.88
C LEU A 182 5.30 -7.12 3.87
N PHE A 183 5.56 -8.44 3.89
CA PHE A 183 4.50 -9.45 3.93
C PHE A 183 3.91 -9.63 5.35
N SER A 184 4.73 -9.47 6.39
CA SER A 184 4.28 -9.58 7.78
C SER A 184 3.44 -8.37 8.18
N SER A 185 3.86 -7.16 7.79
CA SER A 185 3.16 -5.91 8.11
C SER A 185 1.73 -5.89 7.58
N VAL A 186 1.47 -6.35 6.34
CA VAL A 186 0.09 -6.39 5.84
C VAL A 186 -0.82 -7.32 6.66
N LEU A 187 -0.30 -8.45 7.15
CA LEU A 187 -1.06 -9.32 8.06
C LEU A 187 -1.25 -8.67 9.43
N GLN A 188 -0.24 -7.98 9.93
CA GLN A 188 -0.29 -7.29 11.21
C GLN A 188 -1.33 -6.15 11.18
N GLU A 189 -1.35 -5.34 10.13
CA GLU A 189 -2.34 -4.27 9.93
C GLU A 189 -3.77 -4.84 9.86
N ILE A 190 -3.97 -6.02 9.23
CA ILE A 190 -5.27 -6.70 9.26
C ILE A 190 -5.64 -7.15 10.68
N CYS A 191 -4.69 -7.72 11.43
CA CYS A 191 -4.93 -8.15 12.80
C CYS A 191 -5.28 -6.96 13.71
N ASP A 192 -4.55 -5.86 13.59
CA ASP A 192 -4.68 -4.68 14.46
C ASP A 192 -5.97 -3.93 14.17
N GLU A 193 -6.27 -3.64 12.90
CA GLU A 193 -7.42 -2.81 12.52
C GLU A 193 -8.73 -3.60 12.40
N VAL A 194 -8.67 -4.87 11.96
CA VAL A 194 -9.86 -5.71 11.74
C VAL A 194 -10.11 -6.67 12.92
N ASN A 195 -9.17 -6.77 13.86
CA ASN A 195 -9.24 -7.64 15.04
C ASN A 195 -9.41 -9.13 14.69
N LEU A 196 -8.78 -9.56 13.59
CA LEU A 196 -8.81 -10.95 13.13
C LEU A 196 -7.67 -11.77 13.73
N PRO A 197 -7.89 -13.05 14.12
CA PRO A 197 -6.80 -13.90 14.55
C PRO A 197 -5.87 -14.22 13.37
N LEU A 198 -4.56 -14.05 13.56
CA LEU A 198 -3.54 -14.31 12.53
C LEU A 198 -3.68 -15.70 11.86
N LEU A 199 -4.07 -16.72 12.63
CA LEU A 199 -4.27 -18.10 12.14
C LEU A 199 -5.43 -18.25 11.14
N THR A 200 -6.29 -17.24 11.00
CA THR A 200 -7.38 -17.23 10.03
C THR A 200 -6.97 -16.66 8.68
N LEU A 201 -5.77 -16.08 8.57
CA LEU A 201 -5.29 -15.38 7.38
C LEU A 201 -4.33 -16.28 6.58
N SER A 202 -4.49 -16.31 5.27
CA SER A 202 -3.53 -16.95 4.36
C SER A 202 -2.22 -16.16 4.29
N GLN A 203 -1.16 -16.80 3.80
CA GLN A 203 0.01 -16.06 3.36
C GLN A 203 -0.37 -15.09 2.22
N PRO A 204 0.10 -13.83 2.25
CA PRO A 204 -0.23 -12.85 1.22
C PRO A 204 0.35 -13.20 -0.15
N LEU A 205 -0.33 -12.74 -1.21
CA LEU A 205 0.22 -12.69 -2.56
C LEU A 205 0.30 -11.24 -3.02
N LEU A 206 1.48 -10.79 -3.48
CA LEU A 206 1.62 -9.46 -4.05
C LEU A 206 0.92 -9.41 -5.41
N LEU A 207 -0.09 -8.56 -5.55
CA LEU A 207 -0.83 -8.35 -6.81
C LEU A 207 -0.13 -7.33 -7.70
N GLY A 208 0.51 -6.33 -7.10
CA GLY A 208 1.18 -5.26 -7.84
C GLY A 208 1.48 -4.05 -6.98
N ILE A 209 1.78 -2.94 -7.65
CA ILE A 209 2.07 -1.65 -7.00
C ILE A 209 1.27 -0.57 -7.72
N ALA A 210 0.50 0.20 -6.95
CA ALA A 210 -0.24 1.37 -7.43
C ALA A 210 0.36 2.66 -6.84
N ARG A 211 0.23 3.76 -7.56
CA ARG A 211 0.63 5.11 -7.12
C ARG A 211 -0.59 5.97 -6.87
N ASN A 212 -0.55 6.72 -5.79
CA ASN A 212 -1.51 7.77 -5.47
C ASN A 212 -1.01 9.10 -6.03
N GLU A 213 -1.56 9.55 -7.16
CA GLU A 213 -1.19 10.80 -7.81
C GLU A 213 -1.67 12.04 -7.03
N THR A 214 -2.70 11.91 -6.17
CA THR A 214 -3.14 13.01 -5.29
C THR A 214 -2.14 13.28 -4.15
N SER A 215 -1.24 12.32 -3.89
CA SER A 215 -0.18 12.40 -2.87
C SER A 215 1.21 12.38 -3.55
N ALA A 216 1.30 13.12 -4.66
CA ALA A 216 2.51 13.32 -5.46
C ALA A 216 3.16 12.02 -6.01
N GLY A 217 2.37 10.96 -6.21
CA GLY A 217 2.82 9.72 -6.80
C GLY A 217 3.37 8.69 -5.80
N ARG A 218 3.18 8.88 -4.48
CA ARG A 218 3.59 7.88 -3.48
C ARG A 218 2.96 6.52 -3.80
N ALA A 219 3.70 5.45 -3.59
CA ALA A 219 3.29 4.11 -3.99
C ALA A 219 2.82 3.25 -2.81
N SER A 220 1.93 2.30 -3.09
CA SER A 220 1.52 1.23 -2.19
C SER A 220 1.65 -0.13 -2.88
N ALA A 221 2.18 -1.11 -2.17
CA ALA A 221 2.19 -2.52 -2.57
C ALA A 221 0.85 -3.16 -2.18
N GLU A 222 0.13 -3.70 -3.16
CA GLU A 222 -1.22 -4.21 -2.94
C GLU A 222 -1.22 -5.73 -2.95
N PHE A 223 -1.77 -6.33 -1.90
CA PHE A 223 -1.75 -7.77 -1.64
C PHE A 223 -3.15 -8.37 -1.73
N TYR A 224 -3.20 -9.67 -1.99
CA TYR A 224 -4.36 -10.52 -1.77
C TYR A 224 -4.15 -11.37 -0.52
N VAL A 225 -5.17 -11.43 0.35
CA VAL A 225 -5.19 -12.27 1.55
C VAL A 225 -6.55 -12.94 1.65
N GLN A 226 -6.58 -14.25 1.85
CA GLN A 226 -7.80 -15.01 2.12
C GLN A 226 -7.98 -15.20 3.62
N CYS A 227 -9.16 -14.89 4.13
CA CYS A 227 -9.59 -15.22 5.48
C CYS A 227 -10.48 -16.48 5.47
N SER A 228 -10.31 -17.35 6.48
CA SER A 228 -11.14 -18.54 6.67
C SER A 228 -12.49 -18.27 7.36
N LEU A 229 -12.74 -17.03 7.79
CA LEU A 229 -13.99 -16.60 8.41
C LEU A 229 -14.96 -16.01 7.38
N THR A 230 -16.27 -16.15 7.64
CA THR A 230 -17.31 -15.49 6.84
C THR A 230 -17.39 -13.99 7.12
N SER A 231 -18.04 -13.23 6.24
CA SER A 231 -18.29 -11.79 6.41
C SER A 231 -18.99 -11.45 7.74
N GLU A 232 -19.94 -12.28 8.19
CA GLU A 232 -20.61 -12.16 9.49
C GLU A 232 -19.61 -12.30 10.65
N GLN A 233 -18.75 -13.32 10.59
CA GLN A 233 -17.74 -13.58 11.61
C GLN A 233 -16.68 -12.47 11.64
N VAL A 234 -16.21 -12.01 10.48
CA VAL A 234 -15.27 -10.87 10.37
C VAL A 234 -15.88 -9.62 11.00
N ARG A 235 -17.15 -9.30 10.69
CA ARG A 235 -17.87 -8.18 11.31
C ARG A 235 -17.92 -8.31 12.83
N LYS A 236 -18.20 -9.51 13.35
CA LYS A 236 -18.25 -9.78 14.79
C LYS A 236 -16.90 -9.55 15.46
N HIS A 237 -15.82 -10.01 14.85
CA HIS A 237 -14.46 -9.78 15.33
C HIS A 237 -14.13 -8.28 15.42
N TYR A 238 -14.32 -7.55 14.31
CA TYR A 238 -14.11 -6.09 14.26
C TYR A 238 -14.88 -5.36 15.37
N LEU A 239 -16.18 -5.59 15.48
CA LEU A 239 -17.02 -4.92 16.48
C LEU A 239 -16.69 -5.29 17.92
N SER A 240 -16.11 -6.48 18.15
CA SER A 240 -15.75 -6.92 19.50
C SER A 240 -14.51 -6.24 20.08
N GLY A 241 -13.68 -5.61 19.24
CA GLY A 241 -12.55 -4.79 19.71
C GLY A 241 -13.02 -3.52 20.42
N GLY A 242 -14.17 -2.98 20.01
CA GLY A 242 -14.71 -1.72 20.50
C GLY A 242 -14.07 -0.48 19.82
N PRO A 243 -14.62 0.72 20.06
CA PRO A 243 -14.24 1.93 19.30
C PRO A 243 -12.77 2.35 19.40
N GLU A 244 -12.08 1.99 20.48
CA GLU A 244 -10.67 2.32 20.71
C GLU A 244 -9.71 1.32 20.04
N ALA A 245 -10.22 0.23 19.47
CA ALA A 245 -9.41 -0.81 18.86
C ALA A 245 -9.12 -0.57 17.38
N HIS A 246 -9.78 0.38 16.72
CA HIS A 246 -9.67 0.60 15.28
C HIS A 246 -9.73 2.10 14.92
N GLU A 247 -8.88 2.55 13.98
CA GLU A 247 -8.87 3.93 13.47
C GLU A 247 -10.10 4.21 12.59
N SER A 248 -10.61 3.17 11.92
CA SER A 248 -11.82 3.22 11.11
C SER A 248 -13.07 3.38 11.97
N THR A 249 -14.14 3.84 11.33
CA THR A 249 -15.45 4.12 11.95
C THR A 249 -16.52 3.13 11.53
N GLY A 250 -16.16 2.14 10.70
CA GLY A 250 -17.07 1.09 10.27
C GLY A 250 -16.43 0.13 9.27
N ILE A 251 -17.01 -1.07 9.20
CA ILE A 251 -16.64 -2.16 8.31
C ILE A 251 -17.83 -2.56 7.44
N PHE A 252 -17.58 -2.84 6.16
CA PHE A 252 -18.60 -3.36 5.25
C PHE A 252 -17.99 -4.26 4.18
N PHE A 253 -18.85 -4.93 3.43
CA PHE A 253 -18.49 -6.08 2.59
C PHE A 253 -19.14 -5.93 1.23
N VAL A 254 -18.41 -6.23 0.16
CA VAL A 254 -18.92 -6.27 -1.22
C VAL A 254 -18.61 -7.63 -1.81
N GLU A 255 -19.63 -8.31 -2.35
CA GLU A 255 -19.46 -9.60 -3.05
C GLU A 255 -18.41 -9.45 -4.15
N THR A 256 -17.48 -10.41 -4.24
CA THR A 256 -16.41 -10.41 -5.25
C THR A 256 -16.95 -10.30 -6.69
N GLN A 257 -18.14 -10.85 -6.96
CA GLN A 257 -18.85 -10.68 -8.23
C GLN A 257 -19.17 -9.20 -8.54
N ASN A 258 -19.58 -8.42 -7.54
CA ASN A 258 -19.91 -7.00 -7.70
C ASN A 258 -18.65 -6.11 -7.74
N VAL A 259 -17.54 -6.56 -7.16
CA VAL A 259 -16.24 -5.84 -7.20
C VAL A 259 -15.74 -5.64 -8.62
N GLN A 260 -16.07 -6.53 -9.57
CA GLN A 260 -15.71 -6.38 -10.99
C GLN A 260 -16.25 -5.09 -11.61
N ARG A 261 -17.41 -4.62 -11.15
CA ARG A 261 -18.09 -3.43 -11.65
C ARG A 261 -18.04 -2.26 -10.67
N LEU A 262 -17.20 -2.33 -9.64
CA LEU A 262 -17.16 -1.31 -8.59
C LEU A 262 -16.88 0.10 -9.14
N LEU A 263 -16.05 0.20 -10.19
CA LEU A 263 -15.76 1.44 -10.94
C LEU A 263 -17.01 2.15 -11.47
N GLU A 264 -18.08 1.40 -11.74
CA GLU A 264 -19.34 1.90 -12.30
C GLU A 264 -20.35 2.32 -11.22
N THR A 265 -20.00 2.13 -9.94
CA THR A 265 -20.89 2.41 -8.79
C THR A 265 -20.55 3.75 -8.13
N GLU A 266 -21.51 4.30 -7.38
CA GLU A 266 -21.30 5.52 -6.58
C GLU A 266 -20.19 5.34 -5.53
N MET A 267 -19.99 4.11 -5.04
CA MET A 267 -18.93 3.78 -4.09
C MET A 267 -17.52 4.09 -4.64
N TRP A 268 -17.31 4.07 -5.96
CA TRP A 268 -16.01 4.39 -6.53
C TRP A 268 -15.54 5.81 -6.20
N ALA A 269 -16.47 6.77 -6.16
CA ALA A 269 -16.17 8.15 -5.80
C ALA A 269 -15.83 8.32 -4.32
N GLU A 270 -16.19 7.34 -3.47
CA GLU A 270 -15.90 7.34 -2.05
C GLU A 270 -14.62 6.59 -1.68
N LEU A 271 -14.03 5.81 -2.60
CA LEU A 271 -12.77 5.10 -2.35
C LEU A 271 -11.57 6.06 -2.36
N CYS A 272 -10.66 5.88 -1.40
CA CYS A 272 -9.36 6.55 -1.46
C CYS A 272 -8.49 5.98 -2.60
N PRO A 273 -7.49 6.74 -3.09
CA PRO A 273 -6.68 6.30 -4.24
C PRO A 273 -5.94 4.97 -4.03
N SER A 274 -5.42 4.67 -2.83
CA SER A 274 -4.77 3.38 -2.54
C SER A 274 -5.76 2.22 -2.65
N ALA A 275 -6.94 2.34 -2.06
CA ALA A 275 -7.98 1.32 -2.16
C ALA A 275 -8.46 1.10 -3.59
N LYS A 276 -8.60 2.16 -4.39
CA LYS A 276 -8.85 2.05 -5.84
C LYS A 276 -7.75 1.21 -6.53
N GLY A 277 -6.48 1.45 -6.20
CA GLY A 277 -5.33 0.67 -6.66
C GLY A 277 -5.45 -0.82 -6.34
N ALA A 278 -5.75 -1.15 -5.08
CA ALA A 278 -5.96 -2.53 -4.63
C ALA A 278 -7.07 -3.24 -5.41
N ILE A 279 -8.22 -2.59 -5.59
CA ILE A 279 -9.36 -3.17 -6.31
C ILE A 279 -9.08 -3.34 -7.81
N ILE A 280 -8.40 -2.37 -8.45
CA ILE A 280 -7.99 -2.51 -9.85
C ILE A 280 -7.06 -3.71 -10.03
N LEU A 281 -6.06 -3.86 -9.13
CA LEU A 281 -5.13 -4.98 -9.19
C LEU A 281 -5.81 -6.31 -8.89
N TYR A 282 -6.72 -6.37 -7.90
CA TYR A 282 -7.53 -7.54 -7.62
C TYR A 282 -8.31 -8.01 -8.86
N ASN A 283 -9.05 -7.12 -9.52
CA ASN A 283 -9.84 -7.46 -10.71
C ASN A 283 -8.96 -7.97 -11.87
N ARG A 284 -7.75 -7.40 -12.04
CA ARG A 284 -6.83 -7.77 -13.14
C ARG A 284 -6.02 -9.03 -12.87
N VAL A 285 -5.70 -9.32 -11.62
CA VAL A 285 -4.74 -10.36 -11.24
C VAL A 285 -5.44 -11.60 -10.67
N GLN A 286 -6.49 -11.42 -9.87
CA GLN A 286 -7.29 -12.51 -9.29
C GLN A 286 -8.61 -12.72 -10.04
N GLY A 287 -9.30 -11.62 -10.41
CA GLY A 287 -10.65 -11.67 -10.98
C GLY A 287 -10.74 -12.03 -12.47
N SER A 288 -9.62 -12.11 -13.20
CA SER A 288 -9.60 -12.39 -14.64
C SER A 288 -9.17 -13.84 -14.92
N PRO A 289 -10.11 -14.79 -15.08
CA PRO A 289 -9.74 -16.17 -15.31
C PRO A 289 -9.07 -16.35 -16.67
N THR A 290 -7.86 -16.91 -16.64
CA THR A 290 -7.11 -17.30 -17.85
C THR A 290 -7.43 -18.72 -18.30
N GLY A 291 -8.24 -19.46 -17.55
CA GLY A 291 -8.66 -20.83 -17.85
C GLY A 291 -10.05 -20.93 -18.47
N ALA A 292 -10.19 -21.77 -19.52
CA ALA A 292 -11.44 -21.96 -20.28
C ALA A 292 -12.67 -22.34 -19.43
N ALA A 293 -12.46 -23.00 -18.28
CA ALA A 293 -13.57 -23.37 -17.38
C ALA A 293 -14.23 -22.14 -16.75
N LEU A 294 -13.44 -21.21 -16.21
CA LEU A 294 -13.94 -20.01 -15.53
C LEU A 294 -14.32 -18.88 -16.51
N GLY A 295 -13.80 -18.89 -17.74
CA GLY A 295 -14.18 -17.95 -18.81
C GLY A 295 -15.47 -18.31 -19.55
N SER A 296 -16.20 -19.35 -19.12
CA SER A 296 -17.48 -19.73 -19.75
C SER A 296 -18.52 -18.63 -19.53
N PRO A 297 -19.38 -18.28 -20.52
CA PRO A 297 -20.36 -17.18 -20.40
C PRO A 297 -21.32 -17.29 -19.22
N ALA A 298 -21.53 -18.50 -18.68
CA ALA A 298 -22.33 -18.75 -17.50
C ALA A 298 -21.65 -18.30 -16.19
N LEU A 299 -20.31 -18.29 -16.14
CA LEU A 299 -19.51 -17.88 -15.00
C LEU A 299 -18.92 -16.46 -15.17
N LEU A 300 -18.83 -15.97 -16.42
CA LEU A 300 -18.42 -14.61 -16.76
C LEU A 300 -19.43 -14.01 -17.74
N PRO A 301 -20.49 -13.36 -17.24
CA PRO A 301 -21.52 -12.77 -18.09
C PRO A 301 -20.90 -11.69 -19.00
N PRO A 302 -21.07 -11.79 -20.33
CA PRO A 302 -20.69 -10.70 -21.22
C PRO A 302 -21.60 -9.49 -20.97
N LEU A 303 -21.01 -8.28 -21.09
CA LEU A 303 -21.69 -6.99 -20.94
C LEU A 303 -22.84 -6.81 -21.95
#